data_AF-A0A8R7VG13-F1
#
_entry.id   AF-A0A8R7VG13-F1
#
_cell.length_a   1.000
_cell.length_b   1.000
_cell.length_c   1.000
_cell.angle_alpha   90.00
_cell.angle_beta   90.00
_cell.angle_gamma   90.00
#
_symmetry.space_group_name_H-M   'P 1'
#
loop_
_entity.id
_entity.type
_entity.pdbx_description
1 polymer ?
#
loop_
_entity_poly.entity_id
_entity_poly.type
_entity_poly.pdbx_seq_one_letter_code
_entity_poly.pdbx_strand_id
1 'polypeptide(L)'
;MATRNEQIRFCTKAIQPARLRRDVHSMVCVVEDYFAKWGQSGTVDLKHELGHLIVLIANRCLLGNEIKGNNLEEVSKLLHELFENSFHMINLFFPHLPIPPHRRRNEARARLGKILHEIVRSRRRISPARVMDNNDDDEGDVLQSFMDSKYSDGRSMTDSEIVGLLIAILFAGQHTSSSTSTWTGACLLSNQKYMTAAVEEQKKIIGQNGEPIDYTILAKMDTLRCCIKEALRLYSPTPILLRHAHKSFTVQARDGMEYEIPEGNALACSIAVSNKLPYIYKNPDVYDPCRFAPGREEDRTGGKFSDISFGAGRYSCLGQDYAFMQIKVIWSYLLRNFELELISPFPELENDKILPGPRGKVMVTYRRRSIVN
;
A
#
# COMPACT_ATOMS: atom_id res chain seq x y z
N MET A 1 13.84 0.20 -23.16
CA MET A 1 13.35 1.18 -22.15
C MET A 1 12.02 1.84 -22.51
N ALA A 2 11.71 2.07 -23.80
CA ALA A 2 10.46 2.71 -24.24
C ALA A 2 9.19 1.98 -23.74
N THR A 3 9.06 0.68 -24.01
CA THR A 3 7.91 -0.14 -23.57
C THR A 3 7.66 -0.08 -22.07
N ARG A 4 8.72 -0.15 -21.24
CA ARG A 4 8.61 -0.04 -19.78
C ARG A 4 8.08 1.34 -19.36
N ASN A 5 8.53 2.41 -20.00
CA ASN A 5 8.05 3.76 -19.70
C ASN A 5 6.56 3.90 -20.06
N GLU A 6 6.14 3.33 -21.18
CA GLU A 6 4.73 3.32 -21.57
C GLU A 6 3.88 2.49 -20.60
N GLN A 7 4.36 1.33 -20.17
CA GLN A 7 3.68 0.52 -19.15
C GLN A 7 3.56 1.25 -17.81
N ILE A 8 4.60 1.97 -17.37
CA ILE A 8 4.53 2.85 -16.20
C ILE A 8 3.46 3.92 -16.40
N ARG A 9 3.36 4.52 -17.60
CA ARG A 9 2.31 5.49 -17.92
C ARG A 9 0.92 4.86 -17.84
N PHE A 10 0.73 3.63 -18.33
CA PHE A 10 -0.54 2.91 -18.21
C PHE A 10 -0.90 2.66 -16.74
N CYS A 11 0.05 2.17 -15.93
CA CYS A 11 -0.16 2.01 -14.49
C CYS A 11 -0.52 3.34 -13.81
N THR A 12 0.18 4.42 -14.15
CA THR A 12 -0.06 5.76 -13.58
C THR A 12 -1.48 6.24 -13.91
N LYS A 13 -1.95 6.06 -15.15
CA LYS A 13 -3.32 6.39 -15.54
C LYS A 13 -4.34 5.52 -14.80
N ALA A 14 -4.06 4.23 -14.65
CA ALA A 14 -4.97 3.29 -13.99
C ALA A 14 -5.17 3.59 -12.49
N ILE A 15 -4.22 4.26 -11.84
CA ILE A 15 -4.29 4.57 -10.39
C ILE A 15 -4.34 6.08 -10.11
N GLN A 16 -4.70 6.89 -11.11
CA GLN A 16 -4.74 8.35 -11.00
C GLN A 16 -5.79 8.84 -9.97
N PRO A 17 -5.65 10.07 -9.42
CA PRO A 17 -6.57 10.58 -8.40
C PRO A 17 -8.05 10.61 -8.80
N ALA A 18 -8.36 10.87 -10.08
CA ALA A 18 -9.74 10.83 -10.58
C ALA A 18 -10.36 9.44 -10.42
N ARG A 19 -9.56 8.40 -10.64
CA ARG A 19 -9.96 7.01 -10.47
C ARG A 19 -10.06 6.61 -9.01
N LEU A 20 -9.09 7.04 -8.21
CA LEU A 20 -9.06 6.81 -6.76
C LEU A 20 -10.35 7.30 -6.08
N ARG A 21 -10.91 8.44 -6.52
CA ARG A 21 -12.21 8.94 -6.02
C ARG A 21 -13.32 7.91 -6.11
N ARG A 22 -13.41 7.19 -7.22
CA ARG A 22 -14.41 6.14 -7.43
C ARG A 22 -14.07 4.88 -6.65
N ASP A 23 -12.81 4.50 -6.67
CA ASP A 23 -12.35 3.30 -5.96
C ASP A 23 -12.61 3.41 -4.46
N VAL A 24 -12.55 4.62 -3.86
CA VAL A 24 -12.91 4.85 -2.45
C VAL A 24 -14.28 4.31 -2.09
N HIS A 25 -15.30 4.49 -2.94
CA HIS A 25 -16.63 3.94 -2.64
C HIS A 25 -16.57 2.41 -2.54
N SER A 26 -15.86 1.76 -3.47
CA SER A 26 -15.64 0.31 -3.42
C SER A 26 -14.81 -0.12 -2.20
N MET A 27 -13.82 0.67 -1.80
CA MET A 27 -13.05 0.43 -0.57
C MET A 27 -13.95 0.47 0.66
N VAL A 28 -14.81 1.49 0.77
CA VAL A 28 -15.73 1.67 1.90
C VAL A 28 -16.67 0.48 1.99
N CYS A 29 -17.33 0.07 0.90
CA CYS A 29 -18.22 -1.08 0.91
C CYS A 29 -17.50 -2.37 1.33
N VAL A 30 -16.28 -2.62 0.82
CA VAL A 30 -15.51 -3.82 1.20
C VAL A 30 -15.14 -3.80 2.69
N VAL A 31 -14.76 -2.63 3.21
CA VAL A 31 -14.42 -2.45 4.63
C VAL A 31 -15.64 -2.66 5.53
N GLU A 32 -16.78 -2.10 5.14
CA GLU A 32 -18.07 -2.28 5.83
C GLU A 32 -18.49 -3.76 5.85
N ASP A 33 -18.52 -4.42 4.69
CA ASP A 33 -18.87 -5.83 4.57
C ASP A 33 -17.94 -6.75 5.35
N TYR A 34 -16.65 -6.40 5.42
CA TYR A 34 -15.65 -7.17 6.14
C TYR A 34 -15.88 -7.10 7.65
N PHE A 35 -15.98 -5.89 8.20
CA PHE A 35 -16.12 -5.68 9.64
C PHE A 35 -17.56 -5.78 10.14
N ALA A 36 -18.57 -5.85 9.27
CA ALA A 36 -19.93 -6.25 9.64
C ALA A 36 -19.96 -7.67 10.24
N LYS A 37 -19.02 -8.53 9.85
CA LYS A 37 -18.87 -9.89 10.38
C LYS A 37 -18.30 -9.94 11.81
N TRP A 38 -17.67 -8.86 12.27
CA TRP A 38 -17.19 -8.78 13.64
C TRP A 38 -18.38 -8.64 14.60
N GLY A 39 -18.41 -9.46 15.65
CA GLY A 39 -19.43 -9.43 16.69
C GLY A 39 -19.36 -8.18 17.59
N GLN A 40 -20.02 -8.24 18.75
CA GLN A 40 -20.03 -7.13 19.71
C GLN A 40 -18.68 -6.93 20.43
N SER A 41 -17.94 -8.01 20.65
CA SER A 41 -16.56 -7.95 21.15
C SER A 41 -15.79 -9.19 20.71
N GLY A 42 -14.47 -9.15 20.79
CA GLY A 42 -13.63 -10.28 20.45
C GLY A 42 -12.15 -9.98 20.56
N THR A 43 -11.32 -10.94 20.14
CA THR A 43 -9.87 -10.83 20.06
C THR A 43 -9.41 -11.30 18.70
N VAL A 44 -8.57 -10.52 18.02
CA VAL A 44 -8.08 -10.82 16.67
C VAL A 44 -6.59 -10.58 16.57
N ASP A 45 -5.97 -11.20 15.56
CA ASP A 45 -4.65 -10.79 15.08
C ASP A 45 -4.85 -9.68 14.04
N LEU A 46 -4.61 -8.44 14.45
CA LEU A 46 -4.80 -7.26 13.61
C LEU A 46 -3.98 -7.34 12.31
N LYS A 47 -2.78 -7.91 12.36
CA LYS A 47 -1.93 -8.11 11.17
C LYS A 47 -2.62 -9.00 10.14
N HIS A 48 -3.23 -10.10 10.59
CA HIS A 48 -3.96 -11.03 9.74
C HIS A 48 -5.21 -10.36 9.13
N GLU A 49 -6.03 -9.72 9.96
CA GLU A 49 -7.28 -9.07 9.53
C GLU A 49 -7.02 -7.97 8.49
N LEU A 50 -6.04 -7.09 8.74
CA LEU A 50 -5.67 -6.03 7.81
C LEU A 50 -5.04 -6.57 6.53
N GLY A 51 -4.20 -7.61 6.63
CA GLY A 51 -3.61 -8.28 5.49
C GLY A 51 -4.66 -8.86 4.55
N HIS A 52 -5.66 -9.55 5.11
CA HIS A 52 -6.76 -10.13 4.34
C HIS A 52 -7.64 -9.05 3.71
N LEU A 53 -8.05 -8.05 4.48
CA LEU A 53 -8.88 -6.95 4.00
C LEU A 53 -8.24 -6.18 2.83
N ILE A 54 -6.92 -5.95 2.86
CA ILE A 54 -6.22 -5.24 1.79
C ILE A 54 -6.22 -6.04 0.48
N VAL A 55 -6.14 -7.37 0.54
CA VAL A 55 -6.31 -8.22 -0.66
C VAL A 55 -7.71 -8.04 -1.24
N LEU A 56 -8.74 -8.04 -0.38
CA LEU A 56 -10.13 -7.90 -0.82
C LEU A 56 -10.35 -6.55 -1.51
N ILE A 57 -9.83 -5.47 -0.92
CA ILE A 57 -9.90 -4.13 -1.50
C ILE A 57 -9.17 -4.09 -2.85
N ALA A 58 -7.95 -4.63 -2.91
CA ALA A 58 -7.15 -4.62 -4.14
C ALA A 58 -7.85 -5.42 -5.25
N ASN A 59 -8.39 -6.60 -4.95
CA ASN A 59 -9.15 -7.39 -5.92
C ASN A 59 -10.40 -6.66 -6.41
N ARG A 60 -11.17 -6.04 -5.50
CA ARG A 60 -12.37 -5.27 -5.86
C ARG A 60 -12.07 -4.11 -6.78
N CYS A 61 -11.01 -3.34 -6.51
CA CYS A 61 -10.69 -2.14 -7.27
C CYS A 61 -9.94 -2.45 -8.58
N LEU A 62 -9.09 -3.48 -8.60
CA LEU A 62 -8.28 -3.82 -9.77
C LEU A 62 -9.02 -4.72 -10.76
N LEU A 63 -9.82 -5.65 -10.26
CA LEU A 63 -10.46 -6.74 -11.01
C LEU A 63 -11.99 -6.75 -10.80
N GLY A 64 -12.58 -5.60 -10.48
CA GLY A 64 -14.03 -5.41 -10.45
C GLY A 64 -14.79 -6.47 -9.64
N ASN A 65 -15.69 -7.17 -10.32
CA ASN A 65 -16.61 -8.16 -9.71
C ASN A 65 -16.30 -9.60 -10.15
N GLU A 66 -15.19 -9.85 -10.86
CA GLU A 66 -15.01 -11.17 -11.49
C GLU A 66 -14.40 -12.23 -10.57
N ILE A 67 -13.73 -11.80 -9.50
CA ILE A 67 -13.22 -12.71 -8.49
C ILE A 67 -14.20 -12.71 -7.31
N LYS A 68 -15.00 -13.77 -7.20
CA LYS A 68 -15.92 -13.99 -6.08
C LYS A 68 -15.71 -15.39 -5.48
N GLY A 69 -16.08 -15.54 -4.22
CA GLY A 69 -16.06 -16.82 -3.50
C GLY A 69 -14.68 -17.47 -3.49
N ASN A 70 -14.62 -18.76 -3.80
CA ASN A 70 -13.41 -19.59 -3.69
C ASN A 70 -12.20 -19.06 -4.48
N ASN A 71 -12.42 -18.39 -5.61
CA ASN A 71 -11.32 -17.81 -6.40
C ASN A 71 -10.62 -16.67 -5.66
N LEU A 72 -11.34 -15.95 -4.79
CA LEU A 72 -10.79 -14.82 -4.02
C LEU A 72 -9.86 -15.30 -2.91
N GLU A 73 -10.30 -16.33 -2.18
CA GLU A 73 -9.49 -16.99 -1.16
C GLU A 73 -8.24 -17.62 -1.78
N GLU A 74 -8.40 -18.26 -2.94
CA GLU A 74 -7.27 -18.82 -3.69
C GLU A 74 -6.26 -17.75 -4.11
N VAL A 75 -6.72 -16.63 -4.69
CA VAL A 75 -5.83 -15.52 -5.07
C VAL A 75 -5.13 -14.93 -3.86
N SER A 76 -5.85 -14.74 -2.74
CA SER A 76 -5.27 -14.26 -1.48
C SER A 76 -4.14 -15.17 -0.98
N LYS A 77 -4.41 -16.49 -0.95
CA LYS A 77 -3.43 -17.50 -0.58
C LYS A 77 -2.21 -17.48 -1.49
N LEU A 78 -2.41 -17.41 -2.81
CA LEU A 78 -1.33 -17.40 -3.79
C LEU A 78 -0.48 -16.13 -3.71
N LEU A 79 -1.09 -14.96 -3.46
CA LEU A 79 -0.36 -13.71 -3.25
C LEU A 79 0.48 -13.77 -1.97
N HIS A 80 -0.07 -14.32 -0.89
CA HIS A 80 0.67 -14.52 0.35
C HIS A 80 1.85 -15.49 0.16
N GLU A 81 1.63 -16.65 -0.47
CA GLU A 81 2.70 -17.59 -0.81
C GLU A 81 3.77 -16.95 -1.71
N LEU A 82 3.34 -16.16 -2.71
CA LEU A 82 4.26 -15.45 -3.59
C LEU A 82 5.14 -14.48 -2.78
N PHE A 83 4.58 -13.71 -1.86
CA PHE A 83 5.35 -12.76 -1.06
C PHE A 83 6.28 -13.44 -0.08
N GLU A 84 5.76 -14.37 0.74
CA GLU A 84 6.52 -15.02 1.80
C GLU A 84 7.80 -15.64 1.25
N ASN A 85 7.70 -16.25 0.07
CA ASN A 85 8.83 -16.90 -0.59
C ASN A 85 9.68 -15.95 -1.48
N SER A 86 9.24 -14.71 -1.73
CA SER A 86 9.97 -13.72 -2.57
C SER A 86 10.87 -12.78 -1.79
N PHE A 87 10.55 -12.45 -0.54
CA PHE A 87 11.29 -11.41 0.21
C PHE A 87 12.29 -11.94 1.23
N HIS A 88 12.68 -13.21 1.13
CA HIS A 88 13.88 -13.68 1.84
C HIS A 88 15.14 -13.04 1.26
N MET A 89 16.09 -12.67 2.13
CA MET A 89 17.37 -12.07 1.74
C MET A 89 18.16 -12.90 0.72
N ILE A 90 18.00 -14.23 0.73
CA ILE A 90 18.63 -15.12 -0.26
C ILE A 90 18.24 -14.78 -1.71
N ASN A 91 17.03 -14.26 -1.93
CA ASN A 91 16.55 -13.88 -3.27
C ASN A 91 17.30 -12.68 -3.86
N LEU A 92 17.92 -11.84 -3.02
CA LEU A 92 18.72 -10.70 -3.48
C LEU A 92 19.98 -11.16 -4.23
N PHE A 93 20.58 -12.26 -3.76
CA PHE A 93 21.85 -12.77 -4.28
C PHE A 93 21.64 -13.96 -5.24
N PHE A 94 20.66 -14.82 -4.96
CA PHE A 94 20.49 -16.07 -5.67
C PHE A 94 19.01 -16.38 -6.00
N PRO A 95 18.34 -15.56 -6.83
CA PRO A 95 16.89 -15.63 -7.06
C PRO A 95 16.38 -16.92 -7.75
N HIS A 96 17.30 -17.75 -8.26
CA HIS A 96 17.00 -18.95 -9.04
C HIS A 96 17.51 -20.25 -8.41
N LEU A 97 17.95 -20.24 -7.14
CA LEU A 97 18.37 -21.48 -6.48
C LEU A 97 17.26 -22.54 -6.51
N PRO A 98 17.58 -23.83 -6.70
CA PRO A 98 16.61 -24.91 -6.79
C PRO A 98 16.07 -25.36 -5.41
N ILE A 99 15.76 -24.40 -4.52
CA ILE A 99 15.29 -24.64 -3.14
C ILE A 99 13.75 -24.65 -3.06
N PRO A 100 13.15 -25.31 -2.04
CA PRO A 100 11.70 -25.42 -1.91
C PRO A 100 10.94 -24.06 -1.90
N PRO A 101 11.42 -22.99 -1.24
CA PRO A 101 10.78 -21.68 -1.31
C PRO A 101 10.66 -21.12 -2.74
N HIS A 102 11.70 -21.23 -3.56
CA HIS A 102 11.66 -20.72 -4.94
C HIS A 102 10.72 -21.53 -5.83
N ARG A 103 10.62 -22.84 -5.61
CA ARG A 103 9.64 -23.69 -6.31
C ARG A 103 8.22 -23.25 -5.99
N ARG A 104 7.89 -23.11 -4.70
CA ARG A 104 6.58 -22.60 -4.24
C ARG A 104 6.27 -21.21 -4.79
N ARG A 105 7.25 -20.29 -4.78
CA ARG A 105 7.13 -18.96 -5.40
C ARG A 105 6.75 -19.05 -6.88
N ASN A 106 7.46 -19.87 -7.64
CA ASN A 106 7.26 -20.01 -9.08
C ASN A 106 5.90 -20.69 -9.40
N GLU A 107 5.52 -21.71 -8.62
CA GLU A 107 4.23 -22.39 -8.71
C GLU A 107 3.08 -21.43 -8.40
N ALA A 108 3.18 -20.66 -7.31
CA ALA A 108 2.20 -19.64 -6.93
C ALA A 108 2.04 -18.58 -8.04
N ARG A 109 3.16 -18.09 -8.58
CA ARG A 109 3.14 -17.15 -9.72
C ARG A 109 2.46 -17.75 -10.95
N ALA A 110 2.77 -19.01 -11.29
CA ALA A 110 2.19 -19.67 -12.45
C ALA A 110 0.68 -19.88 -12.29
N ARG A 111 0.23 -20.30 -11.10
CA ARG A 111 -1.18 -20.52 -10.78
C ARG A 111 -1.97 -19.20 -10.76
N LEU A 112 -1.43 -18.16 -10.12
CA LEU A 112 -2.01 -16.81 -10.17
C LEU A 112 -2.11 -16.30 -11.61
N GLY A 113 -1.08 -16.54 -12.42
CA GLY A 113 -1.09 -16.20 -13.85
C GLY A 113 -2.16 -16.93 -14.66
N LYS A 114 -2.50 -18.19 -14.31
CA LYS A 114 -3.60 -18.93 -14.97
C LYS A 114 -4.96 -18.30 -14.64
N ILE A 115 -5.23 -18.05 -13.37
CA ILE A 115 -6.49 -17.42 -12.92
C ILE A 115 -6.68 -16.07 -13.61
N LEU A 116 -5.66 -15.21 -13.59
CA LEU A 116 -5.75 -13.89 -14.21
C LEU A 116 -5.87 -13.96 -15.74
N HIS A 117 -5.21 -14.91 -16.41
CA HIS A 117 -5.41 -15.12 -17.84
C HIS A 117 -6.86 -15.52 -18.18
N GLU A 118 -7.47 -16.39 -17.38
CA GLU A 118 -8.87 -16.78 -17.57
C GLU A 118 -9.81 -15.59 -17.42
N ILE A 119 -9.54 -14.72 -16.44
CA ILE A 119 -10.30 -13.47 -16.21
C ILE A 119 -10.17 -12.51 -17.40
N VAL A 120 -8.94 -12.27 -17.88
CA VAL A 120 -8.67 -11.41 -19.05
C VAL A 120 -9.38 -11.95 -20.29
N ARG A 121 -9.27 -13.26 -20.55
CA ARG A 121 -9.92 -13.92 -21.69
C ARG A 121 -11.45 -13.88 -21.59
N SER A 122 -11.99 -14.11 -20.40
CA SER A 122 -13.42 -14.00 -20.14
C SER A 122 -13.92 -12.60 -20.46
N ARG A 123 -13.22 -11.55 -19.98
CA ARG A 123 -13.58 -10.17 -20.28
C ARG A 123 -13.55 -9.86 -21.77
N ARG A 124 -12.48 -10.25 -22.47
CA ARG A 124 -12.37 -10.03 -23.93
C ARG A 124 -13.50 -10.68 -24.72
N ARG A 125 -14.08 -11.80 -24.25
CA ARG A 125 -15.22 -12.45 -24.90
C ARG A 125 -16.54 -11.69 -24.69
N ILE A 126 -16.68 -11.01 -23.55
CA ILE A 126 -17.89 -10.27 -23.17
C ILE A 126 -17.84 -8.81 -23.68
N SER A 127 -16.65 -8.20 -23.72
CA SER A 127 -16.45 -6.78 -24.04
C SER A 127 -16.75 -6.31 -25.48
N PRO A 128 -16.94 -7.12 -26.54
CA PRO A 128 -17.41 -6.58 -27.82
C PRO A 128 -18.80 -5.92 -27.70
N ALA A 129 -19.57 -6.21 -26.66
CA ALA A 129 -20.93 -5.72 -26.45
C ALA A 129 -21.06 -4.47 -25.54
N ARG A 130 -19.99 -4.03 -24.84
CA ARG A 130 -20.06 -2.89 -23.90
C ARG A 130 -19.73 -1.52 -24.51
N VAL A 131 -19.21 -1.49 -25.74
CA VAL A 131 -18.80 -0.23 -26.41
C VAL A 131 -20.01 0.62 -26.87
N MET A 132 -21.26 0.16 -26.69
CA MET A 132 -22.46 0.87 -27.14
C MET A 132 -23.21 1.67 -26.08
N ASP A 133 -22.82 1.62 -24.80
CA ASP A 133 -23.50 2.38 -23.74
C ASP A 133 -22.61 3.52 -23.23
N ASN A 134 -22.79 4.71 -23.83
CA ASN A 134 -22.12 5.96 -23.47
C ASN A 134 -22.69 6.53 -22.15
N ASN A 135 -22.52 5.81 -21.04
CA ASN A 135 -22.67 6.40 -19.71
C ASN A 135 -21.26 6.67 -19.16
N ASP A 136 -20.93 7.95 -18.96
CA ASP A 136 -19.65 8.43 -18.42
C ASP A 136 -19.29 7.86 -17.02
N ASP A 137 -20.21 7.14 -16.37
CA ASP A 137 -19.99 6.45 -15.09
C ASP A 137 -19.37 5.03 -15.20
N ASP A 138 -19.29 4.43 -16.41
CA ASP A 138 -18.78 3.04 -16.62
C ASP A 138 -17.36 2.97 -17.24
N GLU A 139 -16.42 3.83 -16.84
CA GLU A 139 -15.01 3.60 -17.16
C GLU A 139 -14.50 2.36 -16.36
N GLY A 140 -14.57 1.14 -16.88
CA GLY A 140 -14.29 -0.11 -16.14
C GLY A 140 -12.99 -0.19 -15.30
N ASP A 141 -12.82 -1.26 -14.50
CA ASP A 141 -11.71 -1.52 -13.55
C ASP A 141 -10.26 -1.40 -14.12
N VAL A 142 -9.21 -1.57 -13.28
CA VAL A 142 -7.82 -1.39 -13.76
C VAL A 142 -7.49 -2.36 -14.90
N LEU A 143 -8.06 -3.56 -14.86
CA LEU A 143 -7.97 -4.52 -15.96
C LEU A 143 -8.59 -3.93 -17.25
N GLN A 144 -9.78 -3.34 -17.20
CA GLN A 144 -10.37 -2.67 -18.36
C GLN A 144 -9.46 -1.54 -18.89
N SER A 145 -8.89 -0.71 -18.00
CA SER A 145 -7.93 0.33 -18.39
C SER A 145 -6.70 -0.21 -19.12
N PHE A 146 -6.18 -1.38 -18.72
CA PHE A 146 -5.09 -2.05 -19.43
C PHE A 146 -5.53 -2.68 -20.75
N MET A 147 -6.75 -3.20 -20.85
CA MET A 147 -7.30 -3.72 -22.10
C MET A 147 -7.48 -2.62 -23.15
N ASP A 148 -7.87 -1.42 -22.72
CA ASP A 148 -8.11 -0.27 -23.59
C ASP A 148 -6.81 0.50 -23.93
N SER A 149 -5.73 0.22 -23.20
CA SER A 149 -4.44 0.87 -23.42
C SER A 149 -3.77 0.40 -24.71
N LYS A 150 -3.28 1.38 -25.50
CA LYS A 150 -2.48 1.16 -26.70
C LYS A 150 -1.10 1.81 -26.56
N TYR A 151 -0.09 1.09 -27.05
CA TYR A 151 1.27 1.60 -27.21
C TYR A 151 1.32 2.68 -28.31
N SER A 152 2.40 3.45 -28.36
CA SER A 152 2.59 4.52 -29.34
C SER A 152 2.60 4.04 -30.79
N ASP A 153 2.92 2.76 -31.03
CA ASP A 153 2.88 2.11 -32.34
C ASP A 153 1.46 1.61 -32.73
N GLY A 154 0.45 1.87 -31.89
CA GLY A 154 -0.93 1.45 -32.09
C GLY A 154 -1.25 0.03 -31.60
N ARG A 155 -0.24 -0.74 -31.15
CA ARG A 155 -0.43 -2.10 -30.64
C ARG A 155 -1.18 -2.09 -29.30
N SER A 156 -2.11 -3.01 -29.11
CA SER A 156 -2.72 -3.27 -27.80
C SER A 156 -1.80 -4.11 -26.90
N MET A 157 -2.01 -4.02 -25.58
CA MET A 157 -1.34 -4.92 -24.65
C MET A 157 -1.73 -6.39 -24.90
N THR A 158 -0.73 -7.27 -24.84
CA THR A 158 -0.98 -8.73 -24.87
C THR A 158 -1.55 -9.19 -23.54
N ASP A 159 -2.27 -10.30 -23.51
CA ASP A 159 -2.82 -10.84 -22.26
C ASP A 159 -1.72 -11.10 -21.22
N SER A 160 -0.54 -11.57 -21.64
CA SER A 160 0.58 -11.80 -20.74
C SER A 160 1.20 -10.50 -20.21
N GLU A 161 1.22 -9.42 -20.99
CA GLU A 161 1.62 -8.09 -20.49
C GLU A 161 0.62 -7.58 -19.45
N ILE A 162 -0.68 -7.70 -19.71
CA ILE A 162 -1.75 -7.29 -18.79
C ILE A 162 -1.66 -8.08 -17.47
N VAL A 163 -1.61 -9.42 -17.55
CA VAL A 163 -1.48 -10.29 -16.37
C VAL A 163 -0.20 -9.97 -15.60
N GLY A 164 0.91 -9.73 -16.29
CA GLY A 164 2.17 -9.36 -15.66
C GLY A 164 2.08 -8.06 -14.85
N LEU A 165 1.43 -7.02 -15.41
CA LEU A 165 1.23 -5.75 -14.70
C LEU A 165 0.22 -5.86 -13.55
N LEU A 166 -0.84 -6.64 -13.71
CA LEU A 166 -1.81 -6.89 -12.63
C LEU A 166 -1.16 -7.57 -11.43
N ILE A 167 -0.37 -8.63 -11.66
CA ILE A 167 0.40 -9.29 -10.60
C ILE A 167 1.36 -8.29 -9.95
N ALA A 168 2.05 -7.45 -10.73
CA ALA A 168 2.98 -6.47 -10.19
C ALA A 168 2.30 -5.45 -9.26
N ILE A 169 1.12 -4.93 -9.64
CA ILE A 169 0.36 -3.97 -8.82
C ILE A 169 -0.19 -4.63 -7.55
N LEU A 170 -0.82 -5.79 -7.67
CA LEU A 170 -1.33 -6.56 -6.53
C LEU A 170 -0.21 -6.84 -5.52
N PHE A 171 0.93 -7.30 -6.01
CA PHE A 171 2.09 -7.61 -5.18
C PHE A 171 2.69 -6.37 -4.51
N ALA A 172 2.78 -5.24 -5.23
CA ALA A 172 3.34 -4.00 -4.70
C ALA A 172 2.49 -3.38 -3.58
N GLY A 173 1.16 -3.39 -3.73
CA GLY A 173 0.25 -2.79 -2.75
C GLY A 173 0.01 -3.65 -1.52
N GLN A 174 0.07 -4.98 -1.65
CA GLN A 174 -0.36 -5.88 -0.59
C GLN A 174 0.42 -5.73 0.71
N HIS A 175 1.75 -5.90 0.66
CA HIS A 175 2.56 -5.94 1.87
C HIS A 175 2.92 -4.57 2.42
N THR A 176 3.10 -3.59 1.54
CA THR A 176 3.39 -2.22 1.95
C THR A 176 2.19 -1.62 2.70
N SER A 177 0.98 -1.73 2.16
CA SER A 177 -0.22 -1.23 2.82
C SER A 177 -0.60 -2.01 4.08
N SER A 178 -0.45 -3.34 4.10
CA SER A 178 -0.80 -4.15 5.27
C SER A 178 0.17 -3.96 6.43
N SER A 179 1.47 -3.93 6.15
CA SER A 179 2.51 -3.59 7.13
C SER A 179 2.25 -2.19 7.69
N THR A 180 2.05 -1.19 6.82
CA THR A 180 1.82 0.20 7.24
C THR A 180 0.53 0.35 8.05
N SER A 181 -0.57 -0.28 7.62
CA SER A 181 -1.82 -0.28 8.38
C SER A 181 -1.63 -0.87 9.77
N THR A 182 -0.89 -1.97 9.87
CA THR A 182 -0.63 -2.65 11.14
C THR A 182 0.24 -1.80 12.06
N TRP A 183 1.33 -1.21 11.56
CA TRP A 183 2.18 -0.29 12.32
C TRP A 183 1.42 0.96 12.77
N THR A 184 0.56 1.52 11.91
CA THR A 184 -0.32 2.65 12.26
C THR A 184 -1.20 2.28 13.45
N GLY A 185 -1.79 1.08 13.43
CA GLY A 185 -2.58 0.55 14.54
C GLY A 185 -1.78 0.36 15.82
N ALA A 186 -0.67 -0.38 15.75
CA ALA A 186 0.18 -0.62 16.91
C ALA A 186 0.65 0.70 17.56
N CYS A 187 1.03 1.70 16.74
CA CYS A 187 1.43 3.01 17.24
C CYS A 187 0.26 3.78 17.86
N LEU A 188 -0.91 3.82 17.22
CA LEU A 188 -2.09 4.51 17.78
C LEU A 188 -2.53 3.87 19.09
N LEU A 189 -2.71 2.55 19.11
CA LEU A 189 -3.20 1.81 20.28
C LEU A 189 -2.24 1.87 21.47
N SER A 190 -0.93 2.07 21.21
CA SER A 190 0.07 2.26 22.27
C SER A 190 0.22 3.72 22.71
N ASN A 191 -0.48 4.66 22.09
CA ASN A 191 -0.37 6.10 22.38
C ASN A 191 -1.74 6.75 22.54
N GLN A 192 -2.28 6.73 23.76
CA GLN A 192 -3.62 7.23 24.09
C GLN A 192 -3.87 8.67 23.61
N LYS A 193 -2.88 9.56 23.72
CA LYS A 193 -2.97 10.95 23.24
C LYS A 193 -3.36 11.03 21.76
N TYR A 194 -2.65 10.29 20.91
CA TYR A 194 -2.88 10.30 19.46
C TYR A 194 -4.10 9.47 19.07
N MET A 195 -4.39 8.38 19.80
CA MET A 195 -5.63 7.63 19.64
C MET A 195 -6.86 8.51 19.89
N THR A 196 -6.89 9.26 21.00
CA THR A 196 -7.98 10.18 21.31
C THR A 196 -8.12 11.25 20.21
N ALA A 197 -7.02 11.86 19.77
CA ALA A 197 -7.06 12.86 18.71
C ALA A 197 -7.62 12.29 17.38
N ALA A 198 -7.23 11.07 17.00
CA ALA A 198 -7.72 10.42 15.79
C ALA A 198 -9.23 10.10 15.89
N VAL A 199 -9.72 9.65 17.05
CA VAL A 199 -11.16 9.41 17.30
C VAL A 199 -11.96 10.71 17.27
N GLU A 200 -11.46 11.78 17.89
CA GLU A 200 -12.12 13.09 17.87
C GLU A 200 -12.18 13.68 16.46
N GLU A 201 -11.14 13.47 15.64
CA GLU A 201 -11.18 13.80 14.22
C GLU A 201 -12.34 13.08 13.51
N GLN A 202 -12.55 11.79 13.77
CA GLN A 202 -13.65 11.04 13.15
C GLN A 202 -15.02 11.60 13.56
N LYS A 203 -15.21 11.90 14.85
CA LYS A 203 -16.45 12.51 15.36
C LYS A 203 -16.74 13.85 14.70
N LYS A 204 -15.73 14.72 14.62
CA LYS A 204 -15.85 16.04 13.99
C LYS A 204 -16.21 15.92 12.51
N ILE A 205 -15.54 15.02 11.78
CA ILE A 205 -15.76 14.85 10.35
C ILE A 205 -17.16 14.33 10.05
N ILE A 206 -17.64 13.33 10.80
CA ILE A 206 -19.01 12.82 10.65
C ILE A 206 -20.04 13.87 11.05
N GLY A 207 -19.85 14.57 12.17
CA GLY A 207 -20.75 15.63 12.60
C GLY A 207 -20.89 16.77 11.59
N GLN A 208 -19.88 17.00 10.74
CA GLN A 208 -19.88 18.06 9.73
C GLN A 208 -20.36 17.61 8.35
N ASN A 209 -20.10 16.36 7.95
CA ASN A 209 -20.32 15.90 6.57
C ASN A 209 -21.34 14.76 6.46
N GLY A 210 -21.74 14.14 7.57
CA GLY A 210 -22.65 12.99 7.59
C GLY A 210 -22.02 11.69 7.10
N GLU A 211 -22.88 10.73 6.77
CA GLU A 211 -22.55 9.45 6.13
C GLU A 211 -23.30 9.31 4.79
N PRO A 212 -22.77 8.56 3.81
CA PRO A 212 -21.54 7.75 3.84
C PRO A 212 -20.25 8.58 3.67
N ILE A 213 -19.13 8.03 4.13
CA ILE A 213 -17.81 8.64 3.91
C ILE A 213 -17.40 8.49 2.45
N ASP A 214 -17.02 9.61 1.82
CA ASP A 214 -16.49 9.64 0.46
C ASP A 214 -15.00 10.06 0.43
N TYR A 215 -14.44 10.14 -0.78
CA TYR A 215 -13.06 10.58 -0.99
C TYR A 215 -12.79 11.99 -0.42
N THR A 216 -13.72 12.92 -0.60
CA THR A 216 -13.57 14.32 -0.20
C THR A 216 -13.49 14.45 1.31
N ILE A 217 -14.27 13.64 2.02
CA ILE A 217 -14.29 13.53 3.47
C ILE A 217 -12.97 12.93 3.97
N LEU A 218 -12.51 11.79 3.41
CA LEU A 218 -11.25 11.15 3.78
C LEU A 218 -10.03 12.05 3.52
N ALA A 219 -10.07 12.85 2.45
CA ALA A 219 -9.01 13.80 2.12
C ALA A 219 -8.76 14.82 3.24
N LYS A 220 -9.80 15.18 4.01
CA LYS A 220 -9.73 16.13 5.14
C LYS A 220 -9.24 15.53 6.47
N MET A 221 -8.99 14.22 6.53
CA MET A 221 -8.46 13.55 7.74
C MET A 221 -6.95 13.81 7.91
N ASP A 222 -6.59 14.97 8.42
CA ASP A 222 -5.19 15.40 8.57
C ASP A 222 -4.49 14.71 9.74
N THR A 223 -5.18 14.49 10.85
CA THR A 223 -4.66 13.81 12.05
C THR A 223 -4.33 12.36 11.71
N LEU A 224 -5.27 11.63 11.10
CA LEU A 224 -5.03 10.25 10.68
C LEU A 224 -3.93 10.18 9.62
N ARG A 225 -3.88 11.14 8.67
CA ARG A 225 -2.76 11.25 7.70
C ARG A 225 -1.41 11.38 8.41
N CYS A 226 -1.31 12.25 9.41
CA CYS A 226 -0.08 12.44 10.19
C CYS A 226 0.31 11.18 10.96
N CYS A 227 -0.66 10.45 11.50
CA CYS A 227 -0.42 9.18 12.20
C CYS A 227 0.15 8.10 11.27
N ILE A 228 -0.45 7.94 10.09
CA ILE A 228 0.04 7.02 9.05
C ILE A 228 1.46 7.41 8.62
N LYS A 229 1.71 8.71 8.40
CA LYS A 229 3.01 9.21 7.98
C LYS A 229 4.09 8.99 9.03
N GLU A 230 3.77 9.14 10.32
CA GLU A 230 4.74 8.86 11.38
C GLU A 230 5.02 7.37 11.55
N ALA A 231 4.01 6.52 11.38
CA ALA A 231 4.22 5.08 11.35
C ALA A 231 5.12 4.66 10.19
N LEU A 232 4.92 5.22 8.99
CA LEU A 232 5.80 5.03 7.82
C LEU A 232 7.23 5.53 8.06
N ARG A 233 7.38 6.67 8.75
CA ARG A 233 8.70 7.23 9.05
C ARG A 233 9.50 6.26 9.91
N LEU A 234 8.91 5.79 11.01
CA LEU A 234 9.57 4.89 11.96
C LEU A 234 9.71 3.46 11.42
N TYR A 235 8.70 2.96 10.72
CA TYR A 235 8.57 1.57 10.30
C TYR A 235 8.33 1.48 8.79
N SER A 236 9.25 2.02 8.01
CA SER A 236 9.16 2.00 6.55
C SER A 236 9.22 0.56 6.02
N PRO A 237 8.21 0.09 5.25
CA PRO A 237 8.25 -1.24 4.64
C PRO A 237 9.40 -1.42 3.64
N THR A 238 9.96 -0.32 3.12
CA THR A 238 11.10 -0.33 2.18
C THR A 238 12.25 0.48 2.77
N PRO A 239 13.08 -0.11 3.66
CA PRO A 239 14.10 0.63 4.41
C PRO A 239 15.30 1.06 3.56
N ILE A 240 15.55 0.40 2.42
CA ILE A 240 16.69 0.66 1.53
C ILE A 240 16.24 0.64 0.07
N LEU A 241 16.69 1.64 -0.70
CA LEU A 241 16.56 1.67 -2.16
C LEU A 241 17.94 1.45 -2.79
N LEU A 242 18.05 0.42 -3.65
CA LEU A 242 19.29 0.09 -4.35
C LEU A 242 19.32 0.66 -5.78
N ARG A 243 20.49 1.15 -6.21
CA ARG A 243 20.78 1.59 -7.58
C ARG A 243 22.17 1.12 -7.99
N HIS A 244 22.44 1.04 -9.29
CA HIS A 244 23.79 0.86 -9.83
C HIS A 244 24.21 2.11 -10.59
N ALA A 245 25.43 2.57 -10.36
CA ALA A 245 26.04 3.64 -11.12
C ALA A 245 26.40 3.14 -12.53
N HIS A 246 25.72 3.67 -13.56
CA HIS A 246 25.99 3.32 -14.95
C HIS A 246 27.13 4.14 -15.59
N LYS A 247 27.57 5.19 -14.91
CA LYS A 247 28.69 6.06 -15.28
C LYS A 247 29.28 6.62 -13.99
N SER A 248 30.55 6.96 -13.99
CA SER A 248 31.15 7.69 -12.86
C SER A 248 30.54 9.08 -12.72
N PHE A 249 30.33 9.54 -11.49
CA PHE A 249 29.85 10.89 -11.18
C PHE A 249 30.31 11.35 -9.80
N THR A 250 30.38 12.66 -9.60
CA THR A 250 30.75 13.25 -8.30
C THR A 250 29.52 13.59 -7.48
N VAL A 251 29.59 13.36 -6.17
CA VAL A 251 28.61 13.85 -5.19
C VAL A 251 29.31 14.76 -4.18
N GLN A 252 28.63 15.84 -3.80
CA GLN A 252 29.10 16.72 -2.73
C GLN A 252 28.35 16.41 -1.44
N ALA A 253 29.08 16.15 -0.37
CA ALA A 253 28.53 15.99 0.98
C ALA A 253 28.21 17.36 1.60
N ARG A 254 27.47 17.33 2.72
CA ARG A 254 26.99 18.56 3.39
C ARG A 254 28.13 19.43 3.95
N ASP A 255 29.28 18.83 4.26
CA ASP A 255 30.50 19.52 4.70
C ASP A 255 31.30 20.13 3.54
N GLY A 256 30.81 20.01 2.30
CA GLY A 256 31.43 20.53 1.09
C GLY A 256 32.42 19.56 0.43
N MET A 257 32.72 18.42 1.05
CA MET A 257 33.64 17.43 0.50
C MET A 257 33.03 16.74 -0.72
N GLU A 258 33.82 16.59 -1.78
CA GLU A 258 33.43 15.90 -3.00
C GLU A 258 33.94 14.46 -3.00
N TYR A 259 33.08 13.54 -3.44
CA TYR A 259 33.37 12.12 -3.55
C TYR A 259 33.03 11.66 -4.97
N GLU A 260 33.98 11.00 -5.62
CA GLU A 260 33.72 10.30 -6.87
C GLU A 260 33.02 8.96 -6.58
N ILE A 261 31.94 8.70 -7.32
CA ILE A 261 31.24 7.42 -7.37
C ILE A 261 31.62 6.75 -8.70
N PRO A 262 32.43 5.67 -8.68
CA PRO A 262 32.80 4.95 -9.90
C PRO A 262 31.61 4.27 -10.60
N GLU A 263 31.71 4.13 -11.92
CA GLU A 263 30.86 3.22 -12.69
C GLU A 263 30.90 1.78 -12.13
N GLY A 264 29.75 1.11 -12.12
CA GLY A 264 29.60 -0.26 -11.63
C GLY A 264 29.29 -0.35 -10.13
N ASN A 265 29.52 0.71 -9.35
CA ASN A 265 29.25 0.68 -7.91
C ASN A 265 27.75 0.61 -7.62
N ALA A 266 27.40 -0.19 -6.60
CA ALA A 266 26.07 -0.21 -6.02
C ALA A 266 25.90 0.95 -5.03
N LEU A 267 24.75 1.60 -5.10
CA LEU A 267 24.34 2.70 -4.25
C LEU A 267 23.13 2.28 -3.44
N ALA A 268 23.22 2.49 -2.13
CA ALA A 268 22.13 2.23 -1.20
C ALA A 268 21.66 3.55 -0.58
N CYS A 269 20.43 3.95 -0.88
CA CYS A 269 19.77 5.05 -0.18
C CYS A 269 18.96 4.47 0.97
N SER A 270 19.38 4.72 2.21
CA SER A 270 18.71 4.21 3.40
C SER A 270 17.59 5.15 3.83
N ILE A 271 16.34 4.78 3.54
CA ILE A 271 15.15 5.45 4.05
C ILE A 271 15.11 5.34 5.58
N ALA A 272 15.46 4.16 6.13
CA ALA A 272 15.46 3.95 7.57
C ALA A 272 16.40 4.91 8.33
N VAL A 273 17.54 5.27 7.74
CA VAL A 273 18.45 6.28 8.31
C VAL A 273 17.95 7.69 8.05
N SER A 274 17.56 8.02 6.81
CA SER A 274 17.07 9.36 6.45
C SER A 274 15.90 9.79 7.32
N ASN A 275 14.97 8.87 7.58
CA ASN A 275 13.80 9.07 8.41
C ASN A 275 14.13 9.32 9.89
N LYS A 276 15.39 9.15 10.31
CA LYS A 276 15.85 9.35 11.69
C LYS A 276 16.91 10.45 11.84
N LEU A 277 17.17 11.22 10.79
CA LEU A 277 18.17 12.29 10.85
C LEU A 277 17.71 13.40 11.82
N PRO A 278 18.45 13.68 12.91
CA PRO A 278 18.01 14.58 13.97
C PRO A 278 17.95 16.05 13.55
N TYR A 279 18.65 16.42 12.47
CA TYR A 279 18.56 17.77 11.89
C TYR A 279 17.29 17.98 11.04
N ILE A 280 16.57 16.89 10.71
CA ILE A 280 15.26 16.93 10.06
C ILE A 280 14.18 16.68 11.11
N TYR A 281 14.30 15.57 11.85
CA TYR A 281 13.29 15.10 12.78
C TYR A 281 13.75 15.25 14.23
N LYS A 282 13.07 16.11 15.00
CA LYS A 282 13.37 16.27 16.43
C LYS A 282 12.95 15.03 17.20
N ASN A 283 13.81 14.51 18.09
CA ASN A 283 13.59 13.25 18.82
C ASN A 283 13.14 12.12 17.86
N PRO A 284 14.01 11.72 16.92
CA PRO A 284 13.62 10.92 15.76
C PRO A 284 13.10 9.52 16.12
N ASP A 285 13.41 8.97 17.28
CA ASP A 285 12.92 7.64 17.68
C ASP A 285 11.55 7.68 18.37
N VAL A 286 11.00 8.86 18.65
CA VAL A 286 9.67 9.02 19.27
C VAL A 286 8.59 9.07 18.20
N TYR A 287 7.53 8.28 18.38
CA TYR A 287 6.30 8.38 17.58
C TYR A 287 5.56 9.67 17.93
N ASP A 288 5.68 10.66 17.05
CA ASP A 288 5.05 11.97 17.20
C ASP A 288 4.41 12.45 15.88
N PRO A 289 3.15 12.08 15.60
CA PRO A 289 2.41 12.54 14.43
C PRO A 289 2.35 14.05 14.26
N CYS A 290 2.40 14.83 15.35
CA CYS A 290 2.34 16.29 15.29
C CYS A 290 3.54 16.90 14.54
N ARG A 291 4.61 16.15 14.27
CA ARG A 291 5.76 16.64 13.49
C ARG A 291 5.42 16.97 12.04
N PHE A 292 4.36 16.38 11.50
CA PHE A 292 3.88 16.64 10.14
C PHE A 292 2.73 17.64 10.08
N ALA A 293 2.24 18.11 11.23
CA ALA A 293 1.15 19.07 11.30
C ALA A 293 1.61 20.48 10.89
N PRO A 294 0.68 21.35 10.44
CA PRO A 294 0.97 22.76 10.16
C PRO A 294 1.71 23.43 11.33
N GLY A 295 2.77 24.18 11.01
CA GLY A 295 3.62 24.86 11.98
C GLY A 295 4.88 24.08 12.40
N ARG A 296 4.92 22.75 12.21
CA ARG A 296 6.16 21.96 12.38
C ARG A 296 6.72 21.50 11.05
N GLU A 297 5.91 20.76 10.27
CA GLU A 297 6.24 20.31 8.91
C GLU A 297 7.71 19.83 8.75
N GLU A 298 8.19 19.04 9.71
CA GLU A 298 9.61 18.65 9.83
C GLU A 298 10.11 17.90 8.59
N ASP A 299 9.20 17.25 7.86
CA ASP A 299 9.45 16.63 6.56
C ASP A 299 9.77 17.61 5.43
N ARG A 300 9.86 18.90 5.70
CA ARG A 300 10.28 19.93 4.74
C ARG A 300 11.59 20.59 5.15
N THR A 301 12.06 20.39 6.38
CA THR A 301 13.23 21.09 6.96
C THR A 301 14.53 20.83 6.19
N GLY A 302 14.74 19.62 5.68
CA GLY A 302 15.91 19.25 4.87
C GLY A 302 15.74 19.49 3.36
N GLY A 303 14.66 20.16 2.93
CA GLY A 303 14.34 20.37 1.52
C GLY A 303 13.55 19.24 0.85
N LYS A 304 13.58 19.20 -0.49
CA LYS A 304 12.72 18.36 -1.35
C LYS A 304 12.78 16.85 -1.06
N PHE A 305 13.85 16.36 -0.46
CA PHE A 305 14.09 14.93 -0.21
C PHE A 305 14.23 14.61 1.28
N SER A 306 13.61 15.40 2.15
CA SER A 306 13.63 15.12 3.60
C SER A 306 12.82 13.87 3.95
N ASP A 307 11.61 13.75 3.40
CA ASP A 307 10.80 12.54 3.49
C ASP A 307 10.83 11.80 2.16
N ILE A 308 11.43 10.61 2.19
CA ILE A 308 11.54 9.70 1.05
C ILE A 308 10.87 8.36 1.34
N SER A 309 9.89 8.33 2.24
CA SER A 309 9.18 7.11 2.66
C SER A 309 8.47 6.40 1.50
N PHE A 310 8.10 7.14 0.45
CA PHE A 310 7.55 6.61 -0.81
C PHE A 310 8.57 6.67 -1.97
N GLY A 311 9.85 6.83 -1.67
CA GLY A 311 10.89 7.11 -2.65
C GLY A 311 10.79 8.53 -3.22
N ALA A 312 11.61 8.82 -4.24
CA ALA A 312 11.65 10.13 -4.88
C ALA A 312 12.12 10.06 -6.34
N GLY A 313 11.93 11.17 -7.07
CA GLY A 313 12.37 11.32 -8.46
C GLY A 313 11.57 10.43 -9.43
N ARG A 314 12.23 9.98 -10.51
CA ARG A 314 11.59 9.17 -11.56
C ARG A 314 11.01 7.83 -11.08
N TYR A 315 11.47 7.34 -9.92
CA TYR A 315 11.06 6.06 -9.34
C TYR A 315 10.29 6.25 -8.02
N SER A 316 9.65 7.40 -7.82
CA SER A 316 8.70 7.59 -6.72
C SER A 316 7.54 6.59 -6.82
N CYS A 317 6.98 6.18 -5.68
CA CYS A 317 5.87 5.27 -5.63
C CYS A 317 4.63 5.86 -6.29
N LEU A 318 4.11 5.18 -7.32
CA LEU A 318 2.88 5.60 -8.01
C LEU A 318 1.64 5.41 -7.12
N GLY A 319 1.69 4.46 -6.17
CA GLY A 319 0.56 4.09 -5.32
C GLY A 319 0.45 4.90 -4.02
N GLN A 320 1.18 6.00 -3.86
CA GLN A 320 1.22 6.76 -2.60
C GLN A 320 -0.17 7.24 -2.17
N ASP A 321 -0.90 7.95 -3.04
CA ASP A 321 -2.22 8.47 -2.70
C ASP A 321 -3.22 7.34 -2.46
N TYR A 322 -3.11 6.27 -3.25
CA TYR A 322 -3.92 5.07 -3.11
C TYR A 322 -3.72 4.41 -1.74
N ALA A 323 -2.46 4.26 -1.30
CA ALA A 323 -2.13 3.70 0.00
C ALA A 323 -2.67 4.56 1.14
N PHE A 324 -2.49 5.89 1.10
CA PHE A 324 -3.05 6.76 2.12
C PHE A 324 -4.58 6.65 2.19
N MET A 325 -5.28 6.64 1.06
CA MET A 325 -6.75 6.50 1.06
C MET A 325 -7.17 5.13 1.58
N GLN A 326 -6.58 4.04 1.10
CA GLN A 326 -6.90 2.70 1.56
C GLN A 326 -6.73 2.56 3.09
N ILE A 327 -5.60 3.02 3.62
CA ILE A 327 -5.32 2.95 5.07
C ILE A 327 -6.29 3.85 5.86
N LYS A 328 -6.61 5.05 5.35
CA LYS A 328 -7.59 5.95 5.96
C LYS A 328 -9.00 5.36 5.99
N VAL A 329 -9.46 4.72 4.91
CA VAL A 329 -10.79 4.06 4.88
C VAL A 329 -10.87 3.01 5.99
N ILE A 330 -9.85 2.15 6.08
CA ILE A 330 -9.80 1.07 7.08
C ILE A 330 -9.80 1.64 8.50
N TRP A 331 -8.87 2.54 8.81
CA TRP A 331 -8.73 3.08 10.16
C TRP A 331 -9.88 4.01 10.54
N SER A 332 -10.44 4.78 9.60
CA SER A 332 -11.64 5.58 9.86
C SER A 332 -12.80 4.69 10.28
N TYR A 333 -13.04 3.58 9.56
CA TYR A 333 -14.10 2.65 9.93
C TYR A 333 -13.84 2.04 11.31
N LEU A 334 -12.63 1.54 11.56
CA LEU A 334 -12.26 0.93 12.84
C LEU A 334 -12.44 1.91 14.02
N LEU A 335 -11.94 3.13 13.90
CA LEU A 335 -12.00 4.14 14.97
C LEU A 335 -13.44 4.57 15.30
N ARG A 336 -14.31 4.63 14.29
CA ARG A 336 -15.73 5.00 14.43
C ARG A 336 -16.60 3.89 15.00
N ASN A 337 -16.27 2.64 14.70
CA ASN A 337 -17.14 1.50 15.02
C ASN A 337 -16.65 0.66 16.20
N PHE A 338 -15.38 0.77 16.56
CA PHE A 338 -14.79 -0.06 17.61
C PHE A 338 -13.95 0.75 18.60
N GLU A 339 -13.98 0.28 19.83
CA GLU A 339 -12.92 0.48 20.81
C GLU A 339 -11.94 -0.68 20.64
N LEU A 340 -10.66 -0.35 20.56
CA LEU A 340 -9.59 -1.29 20.30
C LEU A 340 -8.53 -1.14 21.38
N GLU A 341 -7.97 -2.25 21.83
CA GLU A 341 -6.87 -2.26 22.80
C GLU A 341 -5.82 -3.28 22.36
N LEU A 342 -4.56 -2.85 22.32
CA LEU A 342 -3.44 -3.72 21.99
C LEU A 342 -3.08 -4.57 23.22
N ILE A 343 -3.26 -5.89 23.10
CA ILE A 343 -3.02 -6.84 24.21
C ILE A 343 -1.72 -7.63 24.05
N SER A 344 -1.13 -7.65 22.86
CA SER A 344 0.24 -8.15 22.68
C SER A 344 1.27 -7.06 23.02
N PRO A 345 2.54 -7.42 23.29
CA PRO A 345 3.62 -6.44 23.28
C PRO A 345 3.66 -5.65 21.97
N PHE A 346 4.23 -4.45 22.01
CA PHE A 346 4.48 -3.68 20.79
C PHE A 346 5.35 -4.53 19.84
N PRO A 347 4.94 -4.69 18.56
CA PRO A 347 5.60 -5.62 17.67
C PRO A 347 7.03 -5.18 17.34
N GLU A 348 7.93 -6.16 17.22
CA GLU A 348 9.29 -5.93 16.75
C GLU A 348 9.36 -5.93 15.21
N LEU A 349 10.45 -5.42 14.66
CA LEU A 349 10.69 -5.43 13.21
C LEU A 349 11.26 -6.78 12.75
N GLU A 350 10.71 -7.35 11.69
CA GLU A 350 11.18 -8.59 11.05
C GLU A 350 12.38 -8.32 10.12
N ASN A 351 13.58 -8.20 10.70
CA ASN A 351 14.80 -7.79 9.99
C ASN A 351 15.42 -8.83 9.03
N ASP A 352 14.92 -10.07 9.01
CA ASP A 352 15.40 -11.15 8.13
C ASP A 352 14.72 -11.16 6.74
N LYS A 353 13.79 -10.22 6.51
CA LYS A 353 13.09 -10.01 5.24
C LYS A 353 13.60 -8.74 4.55
N ILE A 354 13.59 -8.75 3.22
CA ILE A 354 13.94 -7.60 2.36
C ILE A 354 12.96 -6.43 2.60
N LEU A 355 11.67 -6.74 2.78
CA LEU A 355 10.64 -5.78 3.18
C LEU A 355 10.19 -6.12 4.60
N PRO A 356 10.76 -5.49 5.62
CA PRO A 356 10.44 -5.81 6.99
C PRO A 356 9.02 -5.36 7.36
N GLY A 357 8.38 -6.15 8.21
CA GLY A 357 7.06 -5.85 8.77
C GLY A 357 7.01 -6.13 10.27
N PRO A 358 5.82 -6.05 10.88
CA PRO A 358 5.64 -6.44 12.27
C PRO A 358 5.90 -7.94 12.44
N ARG A 359 6.83 -8.30 13.32
CA ARG A 359 7.16 -9.68 13.67
C ARG A 359 6.04 -10.31 14.49
N GLY A 360 5.70 -11.55 14.18
CA GLY A 360 4.69 -12.31 14.92
C GLY A 360 3.26 -11.78 14.69
N LYS A 361 2.41 -11.99 15.70
CA LYS A 361 1.01 -11.58 15.72
C LYS A 361 0.86 -10.24 16.44
N VAL A 362 -0.11 -9.42 16.02
CA VAL A 362 -0.45 -8.15 16.68
C VAL A 362 -1.84 -8.31 17.27
N MET A 363 -1.92 -8.78 18.52
CA MET A 363 -3.17 -9.18 19.13
C MET A 363 -3.91 -7.97 19.69
N VAL A 364 -5.16 -7.80 19.28
CA VAL A 364 -6.03 -6.68 19.66
C VAL A 364 -7.37 -7.21 20.16
N THR A 365 -7.85 -6.69 21.28
CA THR A 365 -9.24 -6.84 21.70
C THR A 365 -10.07 -5.72 21.06
N TYR A 366 -11.30 -6.05 20.68
CA TYR A 366 -12.23 -5.06 20.16
C TYR A 366 -13.57 -5.14 20.89
N ARG A 367 -14.22 -3.98 21.01
CA ARG A 367 -15.60 -3.84 21.44
C ARG A 367 -16.31 -2.87 20.50
N ARG A 368 -17.43 -3.28 19.91
CA ARG A 368 -18.22 -2.42 19.04
C ARG A 368 -18.76 -1.25 19.86
N ARG A 369 -18.60 -0.04 19.34
CA ARG A 369 -19.14 1.16 19.98
C ARG A 369 -20.66 1.08 19.94
N SER A 370 -21.31 1.41 21.05
CA SER A 370 -22.75 1.60 21.09
C SER A 370 -23.11 2.67 20.06
N ILE A 371 -24.01 2.37 19.14
CA ILE A 371 -24.64 3.40 18.29
C ILE A 371 -25.34 4.32 19.27
N VAL A 372 -24.76 5.50 19.53
CA VAL A 372 -25.46 6.56 20.24
C VAL A 372 -26.44 7.10 19.20
N ASN A 373 -27.67 6.59 19.26
CA ASN A 373 -28.79 7.09 18.47
C ASN A 373 -29.00 8.60 18.70
#